data_AF-A0A401IBB7-F1
#
_entry.id   AF-A0A401IBB7-F1
#
_cell.length_a   1.000
_cell.length_b   1.000
_cell.length_c   1.000
_cell.angle_alpha   90.00
_cell.angle_beta   90.00
_cell.angle_gamma   90.00
#
_symmetry.space_group_name_H-M   'P 1'
#
loop_
_entity.id
_entity.type
_entity.pdbx_description
1 polymer ?
#
loop_
_entity_poly.entity_id
_entity_poly.type
_entity_poly.pdbx_seq_one_letter_code
_entity_poly.pdbx_strand_id
1 'polypeptide(L)' 'MLAMLRFVCPTKEIRVAGGREYSLRTLQPLALYAANSVFVGDYLTTAGQEIEADYRMIEDLGFEIERCAL' A
#
# COMPACT_ATOMS: atom_id res chain seq x y z
N MET A 1 -11.46 -5.12 5.82
CA MET A 1 -12.00 -3.79 5.42
C MET A 1 -11.58 -3.38 4.02
N LEU A 2 -10.29 -3.42 3.66
CA LEU A 2 -9.77 -3.08 2.32
C LEU A 2 -10.52 -3.72 1.14
N ALA A 3 -10.74 -5.04 1.18
CA ALA A 3 -11.47 -5.73 0.12
C ALA A 3 -12.90 -5.18 -0.07
N MET A 4 -13.60 -4.85 1.02
CA MET A 4 -14.94 -4.25 0.94
C MET A 4 -14.90 -2.87 0.31
N LEU A 5 -13.90 -2.04 0.61
CA LEU A 5 -13.74 -0.73 -0.03
C LEU A 5 -13.55 -0.86 -1.54
N ARG A 6 -12.79 -1.85 -2.02
CA ARG A 6 -12.65 -2.11 -3.45
C ARG A 6 -13.97 -2.55 -4.09
N PHE A 7 -14.80 -3.33 -3.39
CA PHE A 7 -16.13 -3.70 -3.90
C PHE A 7 -17.09 -2.51 -3.99
N VAL A 8 -17.09 -1.63 -2.98
CA VAL A 8 -17.99 -0.46 -2.95
C VAL A 8 -17.51 0.65 -3.89
N CYS A 9 -16.19 0.83 -4.02
CA CYS A 9 -15.55 1.87 -4.82
C CYS A 9 -14.61 1.27 -5.88
N PRO A 10 -15.14 0.55 -6.89
CA PRO A 10 -14.31 -0.22 -7.83
C PRO A 10 -13.34 0.63 -8.63
N THR A 11 -13.75 1.84 -9.04
CA THR A 11 -12.98 2.74 -9.93
C THR A 11 -12.13 3.76 -9.19
N LYS A 12 -12.19 3.81 -7.85
CA LYS A 12 -11.49 4.84 -7.08
C LYS A 12 -10.10 4.37 -6.66
N GLU A 13 -9.20 5.32 -6.52
CA GLU A 13 -7.92 5.08 -5.87
C GLU A 13 -8.17 4.74 -4.40
N ILE A 14 -7.59 3.63 -3.95
CA ILE A 14 -7.58 3.23 -2.55
C ILE A 14 -6.13 3.26 -2.11
N ARG A 15 -5.83 4.19 -1.20
CA ARG A 15 -4.49 4.41 -0.66
C ARG A 15 -4.39 3.85 0.76
N VAL A 16 -3.42 2.96 0.98
CA VAL A 16 -3.08 2.47 2.33
C VAL A 16 -2.05 3.41 2.94
N ALA A 17 -2.44 4.03 4.05
CA ALA A 17 -1.57 4.89 4.83
C ALA A 17 -0.93 4.14 6.01
N GLY A 18 -0.34 4.91 6.93
CA GLY A 18 0.37 4.37 8.08
C GLY A 18 -0.47 3.43 8.94
N GLY A 19 0.22 2.47 9.57
CA GLY A 19 -0.40 1.46 10.44
C GLY A 19 -0.61 0.11 9.76
N ARG A 20 -0.27 -0.04 8.48
CA ARG A 20 -0.32 -1.34 7.77
C ARG A 20 0.70 -2.35 8.30
N GLU A 21 1.84 -1.89 8.80
CA GLU A 21 2.88 -2.72 9.40
C GLU A 21 2.38 -3.39 10.66
N TYR A 22 1.63 -2.64 11.47
CA TYR A 22 1.08 -3.13 12.72
C TYR A 22 -0.18 -3.98 12.51
N SER A 23 -1.04 -3.53 11.59
CA SER A 23 -2.35 -4.17 11.35
C SER A 23 -2.24 -5.43 10.49
N LEU A 24 -1.39 -5.41 9.46
CA LEU A 24 -1.27 -6.51 8.49
C LEU A 24 0.04 -7.29 8.69
N ARG A 25 1.09 -6.69 9.25
CA ARG A 25 2.38 -7.35 9.53
C ARG A 25 2.96 -8.00 8.28
N THR A 26 3.04 -9.32 8.25
CA THR A 26 3.54 -10.10 7.11
C THR A 26 2.54 -10.15 5.94
N LEU A 27 1.29 -9.75 6.16
CA LEU A 27 0.23 -9.73 5.15
C LEU A 27 0.08 -8.39 4.43
N GLN A 28 0.98 -7.43 4.67
CA GLN A 28 1.04 -6.17 3.93
C GLN A 28 1.01 -6.35 2.39
N PRO A 29 1.71 -7.34 1.80
CA PRO A 29 1.68 -7.58 0.36
C PRO A 29 0.25 -7.81 -0.18
N LEU A 30 -0.60 -8.47 0.63
CA LEU A 30 -1.98 -8.77 0.22
C LEU A 30 -2.85 -7.52 0.13
N ALA A 31 -2.48 -6.43 0.80
CA ALA A 31 -3.20 -5.17 0.72
C ALA A 31 -3.21 -4.61 -0.71
N LEU A 32 -2.12 -4.82 -1.46
CA LEU A 32 -1.93 -4.30 -2.82
C LEU A 32 -2.86 -4.93 -3.86
N TYR A 33 -3.51 -6.05 -3.56
CA TYR A 33 -4.58 -6.59 -4.43
C TYR A 33 -5.87 -5.78 -4.34
N ALA A 34 -6.14 -5.15 -3.19
CA ALA A 34 -7.32 -4.33 -2.97
C ALA A 34 -7.02 -2.83 -3.14
N ALA A 35 -5.85 -2.39 -2.69
CA ALA A 35 -5.36 -1.02 -2.79
C ALA A 35 -4.36 -0.86 -3.93
N ASN A 36 -4.47 0.22 -4.67
CA ASN A 36 -3.59 0.53 -5.79
C ASN A 36 -2.63 1.68 -5.47
N SER A 37 -2.50 2.05 -4.20
CA SER A 37 -1.60 3.11 -3.74
C SER A 37 -1.19 2.86 -2.28
N VAL A 38 0.05 3.17 -1.93
CA VAL A 38 0.60 3.06 -0.57
C VAL A 38 1.48 4.26 -0.25
N PHE A 39 1.51 4.67 1.01
CA PHE A 39 2.52 5.61 1.49
C PHE A 39 3.81 4.84 1.80
N VAL A 40 4.93 5.43 1.35
CA VAL A 40 6.28 4.87 1.46
C VAL A 40 7.11 5.72 2.39
N GLY A 41 7.89 5.10 3.28
CA GLY A 41 8.74 5.79 4.25
C GLY A 41 7.98 6.35 5.45
N ASP A 42 8.43 7.50 5.95
CA ASP A 42 7.86 8.12 7.14
C ASP A 42 6.43 8.62 6.92
N TYR A 43 5.54 8.25 7.84
CA TYR A 43 4.15 8.63 7.81
C TYR A 43 3.93 9.94 8.52
N LEU A 44 4.20 11.09 7.89
CA LEU A 44 3.92 12.47 8.37
C LEU A 44 4.42 12.82 9.80
N THR A 45 3.94 12.12 10.82
CA THR A 45 4.27 12.22 12.25
C THR A 45 4.87 10.94 12.86
N THR A 46 4.90 9.81 12.14
CA THR A 46 5.32 8.50 12.68
C THR A 46 6.35 7.83 11.78
N ALA A 47 7.38 7.23 12.38
CA ALA A 47 8.34 6.41 11.66
C ALA A 47 7.63 5.22 11.00
N GLY A 48 7.79 5.08 9.69
CA GLY A 48 7.14 4.05 8.89
C GLY A 48 8.05 2.85 8.60
N GLN A 49 7.65 2.05 7.63
CA GLN A 49 8.51 1.04 7.05
C GLN A 49 9.59 1.71 6.17
N GLU A 50 10.78 1.10 6.13
CA GLU A 50 11.85 1.52 5.22
C GLU A 50 11.38 1.54 3.76
N ILE A 51 11.69 2.64 3.06
CA ILE A 51 11.29 2.87 1.66
C ILE A 51 11.70 1.68 0.76
N GLU A 52 12.92 1.19 0.95
CA GLU A 52 13.47 0.07 0.19
C GLU A 52 12.68 -1.23 0.39
N ALA A 53 12.14 -1.45 1.60
CA ALA A 53 11.33 -2.63 1.88
C ALA A 53 9.97 -2.56 1.17
N ASP A 54 9.41 -1.36 1.02
CA ASP A 54 8.18 -1.16 0.25
C ASP A 54 8.40 -1.38 -1.24
N TYR A 55 9.50 -0.86 -1.79
CA TYR A 55 9.84 -1.09 -3.19
C TYR A 55 10.06 -2.56 -3.50
N ARG A 56 10.81 -3.28 -2.66
CA ARG A 56 10.98 -4.73 -2.80
C ARG A 56 9.64 -5.48 -2.73
N MET A 57 8.77 -5.11 -1.80
CA MET A 57 7.44 -5.73 -1.68
C MET A 57 6.61 -5.57 -2.96
N ILE A 58 6.65 -4.39 -3.59
CA ILE A 58 5.92 -4.11 -4.83
C ILE A 58 6.52 -4.93 -5.98
N GLU A 59 7.85 -4.94 -6.09
CA GLU A 59 8.59 -5.70 -7.12
C GLU A 59 8.38 -7.21 -7.00
N ASP A 60 8.44 -7.77 -5.79
CA ASP A 60 8.25 -9.20 -5.51
C ASP A 60 6.84 -9.69 -5.89
N LEU A 61 5.85 -8.80 -5.84
CA LEU A 61 4.48 -9.09 -6.28
C LEU A 61 4.28 -8.94 -7.79
N GLY A 62 5.29 -8.44 -8.51
CA GLY A 62 5.22 -8.14 -9.94
C GLY A 62 4.39 -6.91 -10.29
N PHE A 63 4.22 -5.98 -9.34
CA PHE A 63 3.55 -4.71 -9.59
C PHE A 63 4.54 -3.64 -10.07
N GLU A 64 4.03 -2.67 -10.83
CA GLU A 64 4.82 -1.53 -11.32
C GLU A 64 4.46 -0.26 -10.56
N ILE A 65 5.47 0.55 -10.24
CA ILE A 65 5.28 1.84 -9.59
C ILE A 65 4.98 2.89 -10.65
N GLU A 66 3.77 3.43 -10.61
CA GLU A 66 3.39 4.56 -11.45
C GLU A 66 4.13 5.82 -10.99
N ARG A 67 5.00 6.36 -11.86
CA ARG A 67 5.83 7.53 -11.56
C ARG A 67 5.12 8.86 -11.79
N CYS A 68 3.99 8.85 -12.49
CA CYS A 68 3.20 10.03 -12.84
C CYS A 68 1.71 9.77 -12.58
N ALA A 69 1.29 9.83 -11.33
CA ALA A 69 -0.13 9.89 -11.00
C ALA A 69 -0.63 11.34 -11.23
N LEU A 70 -1.44 11.54 -12.26
CA LEU A 70 -2.07 12.83 -12.62
C LEU A 70 -3.31 13.14 -11.78
#